data_AF-A0A383AK34-F1
#
_entry.id   AF-A0A383AK34-F1
#
_cell.length_a   1.000
_cell.length_b   1.000
_cell.length_c   1.000
_cell.angle_alpha   90.00
_cell.angle_beta   90.00
_cell.angle_gamma   90.00
#
_symmetry.space_group_name_H-M   'P 1'
#
loop_
_entity.id
_entity.type
_entity.pdbx_description
1 polymer ?
#
loop_
_entity_poly.entity_id
_entity_poly.type
_entity_poly.pdbx_seq_one_letter_code
_entity_poly.pdbx_strand_id
1 'polypeptide(L)'
;MPTTRSQGVSNQATKLPSIYVTVPSTLEGINASLKARLTHVNVNYRYIDHELIYLLDNSDATVVIYQSEFQAQVDQIRDQLPGVKQWLAVNDGDPSSYEAMVETGDGNPTNLARSPEALLLLYTGSTTCMSKGVMWQHHDLFTVLGAGGNWRDTPSYEDLD
;
A
#
# COMPACT_ATOMS: atom_id res chain seq x y z
N MET A 1 -12.14 -34.20 29.50
CA MET A 1 -12.65 -32.82 29.32
C MET A 1 -12.32 -32.01 30.55
N PRO A 2 -11.54 -30.94 30.38
CA PRO A 2 -11.98 -29.64 30.86
C PRO A 2 -11.90 -28.58 29.75
N THR A 3 -12.88 -27.69 29.78
CA THR A 3 -13.14 -26.55 28.91
C THR A 3 -12.34 -25.30 29.32
N THR A 4 -12.32 -24.33 28.40
CA THR A 4 -12.06 -22.88 28.60
C THR A 4 -10.63 -22.40 28.32
N ARG A 5 -10.42 -21.73 27.18
CA ARG A 5 -10.31 -20.25 27.11
C ARG A 5 -10.11 -19.82 25.66
N SER A 6 -11.13 -19.21 25.08
CA SER A 6 -11.04 -18.37 23.90
C SER A 6 -10.12 -17.20 24.22
N GLN A 7 -8.85 -17.30 23.83
CA GLN A 7 -7.96 -16.15 23.73
C GLN A 7 -8.40 -15.41 22.46
N GLY A 8 -9.18 -14.35 22.65
CA GLY A 8 -9.43 -13.37 21.60
C GLY A 8 -8.09 -12.79 21.18
N VAL A 9 -7.66 -13.12 19.97
CA VAL A 9 -6.57 -12.43 19.31
C VAL A 9 -7.07 -11.00 19.10
N SER A 10 -6.60 -10.08 19.93
CA SER A 10 -6.81 -8.66 19.71
C SER A 10 -6.05 -8.29 18.45
N ASN A 11 -6.73 -8.32 17.31
CA ASN A 11 -6.30 -7.69 16.07
C ASN A 11 -6.34 -6.16 16.28
N GLN A 12 -5.37 -5.65 17.03
CA GLN A 12 -4.99 -4.25 16.95
C GLN A 12 -3.68 -4.20 16.20
N ALA A 13 -3.75 -4.50 14.90
CA ALA A 13 -2.80 -3.92 13.97
C ALA A 13 -3.05 -2.41 14.06
N THR A 14 -2.11 -1.69 14.66
CA THR A 14 -2.14 -0.24 14.80
C THR A 14 -2.30 0.36 13.40
N LYS A 15 -3.54 0.71 13.04
CA LYS A 15 -3.90 1.40 11.79
C LYS A 15 -3.17 2.75 11.79
N LEU A 16 -2.01 2.81 11.14
CA LEU A 16 -1.38 4.08 10.80
C LEU A 16 -2.24 4.76 9.72
N PRO A 17 -2.51 6.08 9.83
CA PRO A 17 -3.66 6.70 9.18
C PRO A 17 -3.30 7.24 7.79
N SER A 18 -2.89 6.39 6.85
CA SER A 18 -2.86 6.77 5.42
C SER A 18 -2.39 5.61 4.57
N ILE A 19 -3.35 4.93 3.95
CA ILE A 19 -3.11 3.83 3.01
C ILE A 19 -2.99 4.42 1.60
N TYR A 20 -1.96 3.99 0.88
CA TYR A 20 -1.56 4.52 -0.43
C TYR A 20 -1.65 3.42 -1.48
N VAL A 21 -2.34 3.71 -2.57
CA VAL A 21 -2.67 2.76 -3.63
C VAL A 21 -2.07 3.23 -4.94
N THR A 22 -1.41 2.34 -5.68
CA THR A 22 -0.81 2.66 -6.99
C THR A 22 -1.28 1.67 -8.07
N VAL A 23 -1.55 2.17 -9.29
CA VAL A 23 -1.93 1.36 -10.46
C VAL A 23 -1.27 1.88 -11.75
N PRO A 24 -0.49 1.08 -12.52
CA PRO A 24 0.35 0.01 -12.04
C PRO A 24 1.48 0.59 -11.19
N SER A 25 1.99 -0.22 -10.27
CA SER A 25 2.96 0.16 -9.26
C SER A 25 4.26 0.75 -9.84
N THR A 26 4.36 2.07 -9.92
CA THR A 26 5.63 2.75 -10.14
C THR A 26 6.54 2.45 -8.95
N LEU A 27 7.77 2.00 -9.21
CA LEU A 27 8.77 1.75 -8.16
C LEU A 27 8.99 2.97 -7.26
N GLU A 28 8.87 4.16 -7.83
CA GLU A 28 8.91 5.42 -7.09
C GLU A 28 7.77 5.51 -6.07
N GLY A 29 6.51 5.25 -6.46
CA GLY A 29 5.36 5.28 -5.56
C GLY A 29 5.44 4.23 -4.44
N ILE A 30 5.97 3.04 -4.74
CA ILE A 30 6.30 2.03 -3.71
C ILE A 30 7.32 2.62 -2.73
N ASN A 31 8.46 3.09 -3.21
CA ASN A 31 9.53 3.63 -2.36
C ASN A 31 9.07 4.84 -1.54
N ALA A 32 8.29 5.74 -2.13
CA ALA A 32 7.70 6.89 -1.47
C ALA A 32 6.77 6.44 -0.33
N SER A 33 5.89 5.45 -0.58
CA SER A 33 5.01 4.86 0.43
C SER A 33 5.81 4.31 1.61
N LEU A 34 6.81 3.48 1.32
CA LEU A 34 7.62 2.82 2.35
C LEU A 34 8.44 3.84 3.17
N LYS A 35 8.97 4.89 2.54
CA LYS A 35 9.69 5.99 3.21
C LYS A 35 8.77 6.90 4.03
N ALA A 36 7.53 7.10 3.59
CA ALA A 36 6.53 7.93 4.26
C ALA A 36 5.69 7.17 5.30
N ARG A 37 5.98 5.88 5.56
CA ARG A 37 5.17 4.98 6.40
C ARG A 37 3.74 4.79 5.96
N LEU A 38 3.50 4.88 4.67
CA LEU A 38 2.23 4.53 4.09
C LEU A 38 2.20 3.03 3.85
N THR A 39 1.03 2.44 4.04
CA THR A 39 0.79 1.07 3.62
C THR A 39 0.55 1.05 2.13
N HIS A 40 1.41 0.36 1.41
CA HIS A 40 1.25 0.16 -0.03
C HIS A 40 0.23 -0.94 -0.30
N VAL A 41 -0.67 -0.69 -1.26
CA VAL A 41 -1.64 -1.65 -1.78
C VAL A 41 -1.45 -1.83 -3.27
N ASN A 42 -1.26 -3.07 -3.71
CA ASN A 42 -1.22 -3.39 -5.14
C ASN A 42 -2.64 -3.42 -5.73
N VAL A 43 -2.77 -2.92 -6.96
CA VAL A 43 -4.00 -3.03 -7.74
C VAL A 43 -3.68 -3.70 -9.07
N ASN A 44 -4.52 -4.67 -9.44
CA ASN A 44 -4.43 -5.28 -10.75
C ASN A 44 -5.15 -4.38 -11.76
N TYR A 45 -4.45 -3.99 -12.82
CA TYR A 45 -5.00 -3.17 -13.91
C TYR A 45 -6.19 -3.81 -14.65
N ARG A 46 -6.43 -5.11 -14.45
CA ARG A 46 -7.58 -5.83 -15.05
C ARG A 46 -8.84 -5.75 -14.21
N TYR A 47 -8.80 -5.14 -13.02
CA TYR A 47 -9.97 -5.03 -12.18
C TYR A 47 -11.03 -4.13 -12.80
N ILE A 48 -12.27 -4.58 -12.69
CA ILE A 48 -13.45 -3.82 -13.12
C ILE A 48 -14.00 -3.00 -11.95
N ASP A 49 -14.92 -2.09 -12.26
CA ASP A 49 -15.28 -0.98 -11.37
C ASP A 49 -15.71 -1.42 -9.97
N HIS A 50 -16.55 -2.46 -9.85
CA HIS A 50 -17.00 -2.94 -8.55
C HIS A 50 -15.89 -3.65 -7.75
N GLU A 51 -14.92 -4.28 -8.42
CA GLU A 51 -13.76 -4.88 -7.77
C GLU A 51 -12.82 -3.79 -7.25
N LEU A 52 -12.64 -2.72 -8.02
CA LEU A 52 -11.87 -1.54 -7.61
C LEU A 52 -12.52 -0.83 -6.44
N ILE A 53 -13.83 -0.59 -6.47
CA ILE A 53 -14.57 0.01 -5.35
C ILE A 53 -14.37 -0.83 -4.09
N TYR A 54 -14.60 -2.14 -4.18
CA TYR A 54 -14.40 -3.03 -3.04
C TYR A 54 -12.96 -2.98 -2.52
N LEU A 55 -11.95 -3.04 -3.40
CA LEU A 55 -10.55 -3.03 -2.98
C LEU A 55 -10.18 -1.71 -2.30
N LEU A 56 -10.53 -0.58 -2.90
CA LEU A 56 -10.16 0.74 -2.40
C LEU A 56 -10.87 1.06 -1.08
N ASP A 57 -12.14 0.68 -0.95
CA ASP A 57 -12.89 0.82 0.29
C ASP A 57 -12.39 -0.14 1.38
N ASN A 58 -12.21 -1.42 1.05
CA ASN A 58 -11.74 -2.43 2.01
C ASN A 58 -10.32 -2.18 2.52
N SER A 59 -9.49 -1.54 1.69
CA SER A 59 -8.13 -1.16 2.05
C SER A 59 -8.05 0.20 2.75
N ASP A 60 -9.16 0.89 3.02
CA ASP A 60 -9.19 2.27 3.54
C ASP A 60 -8.24 3.22 2.77
N ALA A 61 -8.22 3.10 1.45
CA ALA A 61 -7.35 3.88 0.59
C ALA A 61 -7.59 5.39 0.75
N THR A 62 -6.51 6.15 0.96
CA THR A 62 -6.55 7.62 1.11
C THR A 62 -5.94 8.36 -0.08
N VAL A 63 -5.01 7.73 -0.77
CA VAL A 63 -4.35 8.27 -1.96
C VAL A 63 -4.34 7.19 -3.03
N VAL A 64 -4.77 7.54 -4.25
CA VAL A 64 -4.75 6.64 -5.41
C VAL A 64 -3.93 7.28 -6.52
N ILE A 65 -2.89 6.57 -6.94
CA ILE A 65 -2.09 6.91 -8.11
C ILE A 65 -2.46 5.98 -9.24
N TYR A 66 -2.73 6.53 -10.42
CA TYR A 66 -3.14 5.75 -11.58
C TYR A 66 -2.53 6.32 -12.87
N GLN A 67 -2.31 5.47 -13.87
CA GLN A 67 -2.00 5.96 -15.22
C GLN A 67 -3.23 6.62 -15.84
N SER A 68 -3.03 7.72 -16.56
CA SER A 68 -4.12 8.52 -17.15
C SER A 68 -4.99 7.77 -18.15
N GLU A 69 -4.51 6.67 -18.73
CA GLU A 69 -5.34 5.77 -19.53
C GLU A 69 -6.56 5.22 -18.75
N PHE A 70 -6.47 5.15 -17.42
CA PHE A 70 -7.56 4.73 -16.53
C PHE A 70 -8.44 5.89 -16.03
N GLN A 71 -8.24 7.12 -16.51
CA GLN A 71 -9.01 8.29 -16.07
C GLN A 71 -10.53 8.07 -16.18
N ALA A 72 -10.99 7.52 -17.30
CA ALA A 72 -12.40 7.25 -17.53
C ALA A 72 -12.98 6.21 -16.55
N GLN A 73 -12.15 5.28 -16.06
CA GLN A 73 -12.56 4.29 -15.06
C GLN A 73 -12.60 4.93 -13.66
N VAL A 74 -11.59 5.74 -13.32
CA VAL A 74 -11.52 6.49 -12.07
C VAL A 74 -12.72 7.43 -11.92
N ASP A 75 -13.10 8.14 -12.99
CA ASP A 75 -14.24 9.05 -12.96
C ASP A 75 -15.58 8.35 -12.68
N GLN A 76 -15.70 7.05 -13.00
CA GLN A 76 -16.91 6.27 -12.70
C GLN A 76 -17.00 5.83 -11.23
N ILE A 77 -15.86 5.63 -10.57
CA ILE A 77 -15.81 5.08 -9.21
C ILE A 77 -15.54 6.11 -8.11
N ARG A 78 -14.92 7.26 -8.45
CA ARG A 78 -14.44 8.25 -7.48
C ARG A 78 -15.50 8.75 -6.49
N ASP A 79 -16.73 8.97 -6.96
CA ASP A 79 -17.81 9.51 -6.14
C ASP A 79 -18.36 8.49 -5.12
N GLN A 80 -18.07 7.20 -5.34
CA GLN A 80 -18.43 6.11 -4.45
C GLN A 80 -17.37 5.85 -3.38
N LEU A 81 -16.22 6.54 -3.44
CA LEU A 81 -15.04 6.30 -2.60
C LEU A 81 -14.64 7.56 -1.81
N PRO A 82 -15.48 8.03 -0.87
CA PRO A 82 -15.22 9.25 -0.09
C PRO A 82 -14.02 9.15 0.85
N GLY A 83 -13.52 7.92 1.11
CA GLY A 83 -12.28 7.68 1.84
C GLY A 83 -11.04 8.19 1.10
N VAL A 84 -11.05 8.13 -0.23
CA VAL A 84 -9.94 8.58 -1.07
C VAL A 84 -9.92 10.11 -1.11
N LYS A 85 -8.82 10.69 -0.63
CA LYS A 85 -8.63 12.15 -0.52
C LYS A 85 -7.84 12.73 -1.68
N GLN A 86 -7.01 11.93 -2.34
CA GLN A 86 -6.16 12.36 -3.44
C GLN A 86 -6.21 11.34 -4.57
N TRP A 87 -6.46 11.83 -5.77
CA TRP A 87 -6.45 11.08 -7.03
C TRP A 87 -5.37 11.69 -7.91
N LEU A 88 -4.32 10.93 -8.18
CA LEU A 88 -3.13 11.39 -8.88
C LEU A 88 -2.97 10.57 -10.16
N ALA A 89 -3.35 11.17 -11.29
CA ALA A 89 -3.01 10.66 -12.61
C ALA A 89 -1.50 10.82 -12.85
N VAL A 90 -0.90 9.85 -13.55
CA VAL A 90 0.46 9.84 -14.12
C VAL A 90 0.34 9.81 -15.65
N ASN A 91 1.13 10.62 -16.34
CA ASN A 91 1.15 10.72 -17.81
C ASN A 91 2.53 10.41 -18.37
N ASP A 92 2.57 9.87 -19.59
CA ASP A 92 3.80 9.85 -20.38
C ASP A 92 3.97 11.19 -21.11
N GLY A 93 4.88 12.04 -20.64
CA GLY A 93 5.43 13.17 -21.40
C GLY A 93 4.85 14.57 -21.14
N ASP A 94 3.69 14.68 -20.48
CA ASP A 94 3.10 15.95 -20.04
C ASP A 94 3.06 16.04 -18.51
N PRO A 95 3.07 17.25 -17.90
CA PRO A 95 2.95 17.39 -16.44
C PRO A 95 1.59 16.83 -15.99
N SER A 96 1.60 15.69 -15.29
CA SER A 96 0.40 15.15 -14.67
C SER A 96 0.21 15.72 -13.26
N SER A 97 -0.94 15.40 -12.65
CA SER A 97 -1.19 15.73 -11.25
C SER A 97 -0.15 15.10 -10.29
N TYR A 98 0.44 13.96 -10.67
CA TYR A 98 1.50 13.35 -9.89
C TYR A 98 2.79 14.18 -9.95
N GLU A 99 3.28 14.55 -11.15
CA GLU A 99 4.52 15.35 -11.25
C GLU A 99 4.36 16.71 -10.58
N ALA A 100 3.20 17.36 -10.74
CA ALA A 100 2.92 18.63 -10.06
C ALA A 100 2.98 18.50 -8.53
N MET A 101 2.54 17.37 -7.96
CA MET A 101 2.67 17.11 -6.53
C MET A 101 4.13 16.89 -6.12
N VAL A 102 4.87 16.09 -6.90
CA VAL A 102 6.29 15.80 -6.63
C VAL A 102 7.15 17.06 -6.64
N GLU A 103 6.90 18.00 -7.57
CA GLU A 103 7.62 19.28 -7.65
C GLU A 103 7.46 20.16 -6.40
N THR A 104 6.36 20.01 -5.67
CA THR A 104 6.11 20.73 -4.41
C THR A 104 6.65 20.00 -3.17
N GLY A 105 7.07 18.74 -3.32
CA GLY A 105 7.52 17.90 -2.23
C GLY A 105 8.88 18.30 -1.66
N ASP A 106 9.05 18.13 -0.34
CA ASP A 106 10.36 18.20 0.29
C ASP A 106 11.08 16.85 0.15
N GLY A 107 12.21 16.84 -0.56
CA GLY A 107 13.05 15.65 -0.77
C GLY A 107 13.88 15.23 0.45
N ASN A 108 13.82 15.98 1.56
CA ASN A 108 14.51 15.61 2.79
C ASN A 108 13.99 14.29 3.38
N PRO A 109 14.84 13.53 4.09
CA PRO A 109 14.41 12.35 4.82
C PRO A 109 13.27 12.68 5.79
N THR A 110 12.27 11.80 5.88
CA THR A 110 11.18 11.97 6.85
C THR A 110 11.74 11.75 8.27
N ASN A 111 11.42 12.64 9.22
CA ASN A 111 11.79 12.49 10.64
C ASN A 111 10.94 11.42 11.38
N LEU A 112 10.35 10.48 10.64
CA LEU A 112 9.51 9.44 11.20
C LEU A 112 10.43 8.30 11.70
N ALA A 113 10.34 7.92 12.98
CA ALA A 113 11.14 6.83 13.59
C ALA A 113 10.76 5.42 13.10
N ARG A 114 11.60 4.77 12.28
CA ARG A 114 11.26 3.55 11.52
C ARG A 114 10.58 2.47 12.41
N SER A 115 9.67 1.67 11.82
CA SER A 115 8.98 0.58 12.54
C SER A 115 9.04 -0.74 11.75
N PRO A 116 9.34 -1.87 12.41
CA PRO A 116 9.36 -3.19 11.76
C PRO A 116 7.95 -3.69 11.42
N GLU A 117 6.92 -3.17 12.10
CA GLU A 117 5.51 -3.54 11.94
C GLU A 117 4.83 -2.82 10.76
N ALA A 118 5.56 -1.99 10.03
CA ALA A 118 5.04 -1.35 8.82
C ALA A 118 4.54 -2.41 7.83
N LEU A 119 3.35 -2.18 7.25
CA LEU A 119 2.65 -3.17 6.45
C LEU A 119 2.74 -2.90 4.95
N LEU A 120 2.98 -3.97 4.20
CA LEU A 120 2.69 -4.12 2.78
C LEU A 120 1.41 -4.94 2.62
N LEU A 121 0.40 -4.40 1.93
CA LEU A 121 -0.85 -5.10 1.67
C LEU A 121 -0.89 -5.60 0.23
N LEU A 122 -1.01 -6.91 0.09
CA LEU A 122 -1.12 -7.58 -1.20
C LEU A 122 -2.52 -8.16 -1.40
N TYR A 123 -3.33 -7.54 -2.26
CA TYR A 123 -4.61 -8.09 -2.67
C TYR A 123 -4.40 -9.17 -3.73
N THR A 124 -4.96 -10.34 -3.44
CA THR A 124 -4.99 -11.47 -4.36
C THR A 124 -6.43 -11.81 -4.69
N GLY A 125 -6.74 -11.80 -5.99
CA GLY A 125 -8.03 -12.26 -6.49
C GLY A 125 -8.09 -13.79 -6.46
N SER A 126 -9.21 -14.34 -6.01
CA SER A 126 -9.54 -15.74 -6.27
C SER A 126 -10.52 -15.79 -7.45
N THR A 127 -10.66 -16.95 -8.10
CA THR A 127 -11.60 -17.13 -9.21
C THR A 127 -13.06 -17.16 -8.76
N THR A 128 -13.33 -17.35 -7.46
CA THR A 128 -14.67 -17.61 -6.91
C THR A 128 -15.10 -16.66 -5.80
N CYS A 129 -14.21 -15.81 -5.29
CA CYS A 129 -14.47 -14.94 -4.14
C CYS A 129 -13.81 -13.58 -4.32
N MET A 130 -14.34 -12.59 -3.61
CA MET A 130 -13.76 -11.26 -3.50
C MET A 130 -12.30 -11.32 -3.08
N SER A 131 -11.51 -10.37 -3.55
CA SER A 131 -10.09 -10.29 -3.26
C SER A 131 -9.83 -10.19 -1.75
N LYS A 132 -8.76 -10.86 -1.29
CA LYS A 132 -8.34 -10.82 0.11
C LYS A 132 -6.99 -10.13 0.20
N GLY A 133 -6.87 -9.21 1.16
CA GLY A 133 -5.62 -8.56 1.51
C GLY A 133 -4.74 -9.50 2.32
N VAL A 134 -3.53 -9.76 1.83
CA VAL A 134 -2.45 -10.44 2.54
C VAL A 134 -1.56 -9.37 3.15
N MET A 135 -1.47 -9.33 4.47
CA MET A 135 -0.67 -8.35 5.20
C MET A 135 0.74 -8.92 5.44
N TRP A 136 1.75 -8.17 5.03
CA TRP A 136 3.16 -8.49 5.27
C TRP A 136 3.81 -7.40 6.08
N GLN A 137 4.48 -7.75 7.17
CA GLN A 137 5.34 -6.81 7.88
C GLN A 137 6.63 -6.59 7.09
N HIS A 138 7.16 -5.36 7.12
CA HIS A 138 8.41 -5.04 6.46
C HIS A 138 9.58 -5.88 7.00
N HIS A 139 9.58 -6.18 8.30
CA HIS A 139 10.58 -7.05 8.90
C HIS A 139 10.55 -8.47 8.30
N ASP A 140 9.35 -9.05 8.17
CA ASP A 140 9.19 -10.38 7.58
C ASP A 140 9.61 -10.38 6.10
N LEU A 141 9.23 -9.32 5.37
CA LEU A 141 9.61 -9.15 3.97
C LEU A 141 11.13 -9.07 3.80
N PHE A 142 11.82 -8.27 4.62
CA PHE A 142 13.27 -8.15 4.60
C PHE A 142 13.97 -9.47 4.93
N THR A 143 13.48 -10.18 5.94
CA THR A 143 14.03 -11.47 6.38
C THR A 143 13.85 -12.55 5.30
N VAL A 144 12.64 -12.69 4.75
CA VAL A 144 12.32 -13.73 3.75
C VAL A 144 12.98 -13.48 2.41
N LEU A 145 13.14 -12.22 1.98
CA LEU A 145 13.86 -11.88 0.74
C LEU A 145 15.40 -12.01 0.88
N GLY A 146 15.87 -12.62 1.97
CA GLY A 146 17.26 -12.98 2.17
C GLY A 146 18.11 -11.86 2.75
N ALA A 147 17.50 -10.91 3.47
CA ALA A 147 18.23 -9.86 4.19
C ALA A 147 19.20 -9.05 3.31
N GLY A 148 18.81 -8.76 2.07
CA GLY A 148 19.70 -8.11 1.10
C GLY A 148 20.76 -9.06 0.48
N GLY A 149 20.54 -10.38 0.55
CA GLY A 149 21.38 -11.40 -0.10
C GLY A 149 22.36 -12.15 0.83
N ASN A 150 22.29 -11.94 2.15
CA ASN A 150 23.18 -12.62 3.11
C ASN A 150 22.40 -13.40 4.18
N TRP A 151 22.11 -14.67 3.89
CA TRP A 151 21.37 -15.57 4.80
C TRP A 151 22.13 -15.92 6.09
N ARG A 152 23.45 -15.67 6.17
CA ARG A 152 24.29 -16.05 7.32
C ARG A 152 24.50 -14.95 8.35
N ASP A 153 24.47 -13.68 7.96
CA ASP A 153 24.78 -12.54 8.84
C ASP A 153 23.77 -11.39 8.65
N THR A 154 22.49 -11.68 8.79
CA THR A 154 21.44 -10.64 8.74
C THR A 154 21.55 -9.76 9.99
N PRO A 155 21.88 -8.46 9.88
CA PRO A 155 21.85 -7.55 11.03
C PRO A 155 20.41 -7.40 11.51
N SER A 156 20.24 -7.13 12.81
CA SER A 156 18.90 -6.88 13.34
C SER A 156 18.37 -5.58 12.73
N TYR A 157 17.05 -5.43 12.70
CA TYR A 157 16.44 -4.20 12.21
C TYR A 157 16.86 -2.96 13.03
N GLU A 158 17.27 -3.15 14.29
CA GLU A 158 17.80 -2.10 15.18
C GLU A 158 19.16 -1.56 14.71
N ASP A 159 19.87 -2.29 13.85
CA ASP A 159 21.19 -1.93 13.32
C ASP A 159 21.12 -1.21 11.95
N LEU A 160 19.92 -0.99 11.41
CA LEU A 160 19.69 -0.36 10.11
C LEU A 160 19.32 1.12 10.28
N ASP A 161 20.34 1.99 10.25
CA ASP A 161 20.22 3.46 10.24
C ASP A 161 19.79 4.01 8.85
#